data_AF-A0A6V8ECT4-F1
#
_entry.id   AF-A0A6V8ECT4-F1
#
_cell.length_a   1.000
_cell.length_b   1.000
_cell.length_c   1.000
_cell.angle_alpha   90.00
_cell.angle_beta   90.00
_cell.angle_gamma   90.00
#
_symmetry.space_group_name_H-M   'P 1'
#
loop_
_entity.id
_entity.type
_entity.pdbx_description
1 polymer ?
#
loop_
_entity_poly.entity_id
_entity_poly.type
_entity_poly.pdbx_seq_one_letter_code
_entity_poly.pdbx_strand_id
1 'polypeptide(L)'
;FAGKPKTEVAAHVGPTNTWIKIPLFILTFVSLSAILFAGMGFTHWAPDPEYGLMSKKSLIDGIVYEINHAFANSNTFFFILTYIAITFGAIVGPGLALSLYGGDLAEGETVKPWMKPIIRLNAWAFDRFNFDNKSVAESSLSKALENRLYFDHYYDMAMLKLVAGFSDKSAETDKNVVDGVIKKIESGTQSISKVVRSMTTGSARDYILMVSVGALAIFFLMWGVA
;
A
#
# COMPACT_ATOMS: atom_id res chain seq x y z
N PHE A 1 14.04 -7.62 24.66
CA PHE A 1 14.14 -9.09 24.79
C PHE A 1 15.58 -9.57 24.92
N ALA A 2 16.56 -8.90 24.29
CA ALA A 2 17.97 -9.04 24.64
C ALA A 2 18.60 -7.63 24.77
N GLY A 3 19.50 -7.45 25.73
CA GLY A 3 20.18 -6.18 26.01
C GLY A 3 19.37 -5.18 26.84
N LYS A 4 20.06 -4.12 27.30
CA LYS A 4 19.50 -3.09 28.18
C LYS A 4 18.38 -2.29 27.50
N PRO A 5 17.35 -1.85 28.22
CA PRO A 5 16.35 -0.92 27.70
C PRO A 5 17.06 0.37 27.25
N LYS A 6 16.91 0.72 25.97
CA LYS A 6 17.53 1.92 25.40
C LYS A 6 16.83 3.22 25.80
N THR A 7 15.65 3.12 26.42
CA THR A 7 14.84 4.26 26.86
C THR A 7 14.27 4.01 28.26
N GLU A 8 14.08 5.10 29.02
CA GLU A 8 13.49 5.07 30.36
C GLU A 8 12.07 4.48 30.35
N VAL A 9 11.29 4.77 29.31
CA VAL A 9 9.95 4.21 29.11
C VAL A 9 10.02 2.69 28.97
N ALA A 10 10.93 2.17 28.12
CA ALA A 10 11.06 0.73 27.90
C ALA A 10 11.46 -0.05 29.16
N ALA A 11 12.17 0.59 30.10
CA ALA A 11 12.53 -0.02 31.39
C ALA A 11 11.31 -0.26 32.29
N HIS A 12 10.24 0.53 32.14
CA HIS A 12 9.02 0.44 32.94
C HIS A 12 7.89 -0.32 32.25
N VAL A 13 8.06 -0.79 31.01
CA VAL A 13 7.04 -1.59 30.30
C VAL A 13 7.10 -3.05 30.75
N GLY A 14 6.28 -3.38 31.75
CA GLY A 14 5.92 -4.77 32.07
C GLY A 14 4.67 -5.21 31.30
N PRO A 15 4.50 -6.52 30.98
CA PRO A 15 3.26 -7.04 30.40
C PRO A 15 2.16 -7.08 31.48
N THR A 16 1.64 -5.91 31.83
CA THR A 16 0.65 -5.75 32.92
C THR A 16 -0.79 -5.90 32.43
N ASN A 17 -1.06 -5.77 31.13
CA ASN A 17 -2.42 -5.78 30.61
C ASN A 17 -2.85 -7.14 30.03
N THR A 18 -3.85 -7.78 30.65
CA THR A 18 -4.49 -9.02 30.20
C THR A 18 -5.08 -8.90 28.79
N TRP A 19 -5.53 -7.70 28.39
CA TRP A 19 -6.12 -7.44 27.08
C TRP A 19 -5.14 -7.61 25.90
N ILE A 20 -3.83 -7.44 26.13
CA ILE A 20 -2.80 -7.69 25.09
C ILE A 20 -2.43 -9.18 25.05
N LYS A 21 -2.47 -9.87 26.19
CA LYS A 21 -2.07 -11.28 26.30
C LYS A 21 -3.04 -12.22 25.59
N ILE A 22 -4.35 -11.97 25.70
CA ILE A 22 -5.38 -12.86 25.14
C ILE A 22 -5.27 -12.96 23.60
N PRO A 23 -5.25 -11.85 22.84
CA PRO A 23 -5.09 -11.92 21.39
C PRO A 23 -3.75 -12.53 20.97
N LEU A 24 -2.65 -12.19 21.65
CA LEU A 24 -1.34 -12.75 21.34
C LEU A 24 -1.33 -14.27 21.54
N PHE A 25 -1.93 -14.75 22.63
CA PHE A 25 -2.07 -16.17 22.92
C PHE A 25 -2.93 -16.87 21.87
N ILE A 26 -4.11 -16.32 21.54
CA ILE A 26 -4.96 -16.88 20.48
C ILE A 26 -4.19 -16.94 19.15
N LEU A 27 -3.47 -15.88 18.80
CA LEU A 27 -2.71 -15.80 17.57
C LEU A 27 -1.61 -16.87 17.51
N THR A 28 -0.97 -17.23 18.63
CA THR A 28 -0.05 -18.37 18.65
C THR A 28 -0.74 -19.69 18.27
N PHE A 29 -1.96 -19.96 18.74
CA PHE A 29 -2.72 -21.15 18.33
C PHE A 29 -3.14 -21.08 16.88
N VAL A 30 -3.57 -19.91 16.40
CA VAL A 30 -3.92 -19.71 14.99
C VAL A 30 -2.70 -19.96 14.10
N SER A 31 -1.51 -19.44 14.45
CA SER A 31 -0.28 -19.71 13.70
C SER A 31 0.09 -21.20 13.71
N LEU A 32 -0.05 -21.89 14.85
CA LEU A 32 0.20 -23.34 14.93
C LEU A 32 -0.84 -24.17 14.15
N SER A 33 -2.07 -23.68 14.02
CA SER A 33 -3.13 -24.34 13.25
C SER A 33 -2.81 -24.44 11.75
N ALA A 34 -1.88 -23.64 11.24
CA ALA A 34 -1.40 -23.74 9.86
C ALA A 34 -0.87 -25.14 9.52
N ILE A 35 -0.27 -25.85 10.48
CA ILE A 35 0.19 -27.24 10.30
C ILE A 35 -1.00 -28.17 10.08
N LEU A 36 -2.10 -27.96 10.80
CA LEU A 36 -3.33 -28.73 10.62
C LEU A 36 -3.94 -28.43 9.24
N PHE A 37 -4.02 -27.16 8.83
CA PHE A 37 -4.50 -26.78 7.51
C PHE A 37 -3.66 -27.38 6.37
N ALA A 38 -2.34 -27.35 6.48
CA ALA A 38 -1.45 -28.02 5.53
C ALA A 38 -1.74 -29.53 5.49
N GLY A 39 -1.87 -30.18 6.65
CA GLY A 39 -2.24 -31.59 6.76
C GLY A 39 -3.59 -31.96 6.15
N MET A 40 -4.54 -31.03 6.16
CA MET A 40 -5.86 -31.18 5.52
C MET A 40 -5.82 -30.91 4.00
N GLY A 41 -4.64 -30.64 3.43
CA GLY A 41 -4.47 -30.37 2.00
C GLY A 41 -4.94 -28.98 1.58
N PHE A 42 -4.87 -27.97 2.46
CA PHE A 42 -5.27 -26.58 2.17
C PHE A 42 -4.65 -26.04 0.88
N THR A 43 -3.40 -26.40 0.60
CA THR A 43 -2.65 -26.11 -0.63
C THR A 43 -3.36 -26.59 -1.91
N HIS A 44 -4.23 -27.58 -1.81
CA HIS A 44 -4.94 -28.18 -2.95
C HIS A 44 -6.42 -27.77 -3.02
N TRP A 45 -7.14 -27.75 -1.89
CA TRP A 45 -8.58 -27.43 -1.90
C TRP A 45 -8.91 -25.94 -1.78
N ALA A 46 -8.00 -25.10 -1.26
CA ALA A 46 -8.23 -23.66 -1.25
C ALA A 46 -8.18 -23.01 -2.65
N PRO A 47 -7.27 -23.41 -3.56
CA PRO A 47 -7.25 -22.86 -4.92
C PRO A 47 -8.17 -23.59 -5.92
N ASP A 48 -8.52 -24.86 -5.67
CA ASP A 48 -9.27 -25.68 -6.62
C ASP A 48 -10.60 -26.20 -6.02
N PRO A 49 -11.76 -25.78 -6.53
CA PRO A 49 -13.07 -26.18 -6.01
C PRO A 49 -13.41 -27.66 -6.27
N GLU A 50 -12.68 -28.36 -7.15
CA GLU A 50 -12.88 -29.80 -7.39
C GLU A 50 -12.22 -30.68 -6.31
N TYR A 51 -11.31 -30.10 -5.52
CA TYR A 51 -10.62 -30.82 -4.45
C TYR A 51 -11.44 -30.80 -3.15
N GLY A 52 -11.88 -31.96 -2.68
CA GLY A 52 -12.60 -32.08 -1.41
C GLY A 52 -11.72 -31.77 -0.19
N LEU A 53 -12.33 -31.17 0.84
CA LEU A 53 -11.73 -31.02 2.17
C LEU A 53 -11.32 -32.41 2.68
N MET A 54 -10.04 -32.59 3.06
CA MET A 54 -9.47 -33.90 3.44
C MET A 54 -9.48 -34.94 2.30
N SER A 55 -8.90 -34.60 1.15
CA SER A 55 -8.69 -35.56 0.05
C SER A 55 -7.97 -36.83 0.50
N LYS A 56 -8.68 -37.98 0.43
CA LYS A 56 -8.30 -39.43 0.52
C LYS A 56 -7.22 -39.92 1.51
N LYS A 57 -6.44 -39.05 2.14
CA LYS A 57 -5.32 -39.33 3.03
C LYS A 57 -5.68 -38.92 4.46
N SER A 58 -5.12 -39.60 5.44
CA SER A 58 -5.26 -39.19 6.83
C SER A 58 -4.55 -37.85 7.07
N LEU A 59 -4.92 -37.11 8.13
CA LEU A 59 -4.28 -35.83 8.48
C LEU A 59 -2.75 -35.97 8.63
N ILE A 60 -2.30 -37.10 9.19
CA ILE A 60 -0.87 -37.40 9.37
C ILE A 60 -0.20 -37.65 8.00
N ASP A 61 -0.84 -38.42 7.12
CA ASP A 61 -0.30 -38.67 5.77
C ASP A 61 -0.25 -37.39 4.93
N GLY A 62 -1.19 -36.47 5.13
CA GLY A 62 -1.17 -35.14 4.53
C GLY A 62 0.01 -34.29 5.03
N ILE A 63 0.23 -34.26 6.35
CA ILE A 63 1.40 -33.56 6.93
C ILE A 63 2.72 -34.16 6.40
N VAL A 64 2.84 -35.49 6.41
CA VAL A 64 4.03 -36.18 5.92
C VAL A 64 4.24 -35.93 4.43
N TYR A 65 3.16 -35.92 3.64
CA TYR A 65 3.21 -35.59 2.22
C TYR A 65 3.74 -34.17 1.99
N GLU A 66 3.22 -33.17 2.70
CA GLU A 66 3.66 -31.77 2.58
C GLU A 66 5.11 -31.59 3.07
N ILE A 67 5.51 -32.24 4.15
CA ILE A 67 6.92 -32.24 4.62
C ILE A 67 7.83 -32.84 3.56
N ASN A 68 7.46 -33.98 2.98
CA ASN A 68 8.23 -34.60 1.91
C ASN A 68 8.24 -33.70 0.67
N HIS A 69 7.13 -33.05 0.32
CA HIS A 69 7.08 -32.14 -0.82
C HIS A 69 7.95 -30.90 -0.61
N ALA A 70 7.99 -30.37 0.61
CA ALA A 70 8.79 -29.20 0.95
C ALA A 70 10.29 -29.51 1.04
N PHE A 71 10.67 -30.56 1.79
CA PHE A 71 12.07 -30.86 2.13
C PHE A 71 12.71 -31.97 1.30
N ALA A 72 11.92 -32.84 0.67
CA ALA A 72 12.36 -34.00 -0.10
C ALA A 72 11.64 -34.06 -1.46
N ASN A 73 11.52 -32.90 -2.12
CA ASN A 73 10.81 -32.79 -3.39
C ASN A 73 11.43 -33.73 -4.44
N SER A 74 10.59 -34.46 -5.17
CA SER A 74 11.05 -35.38 -6.22
C SER A 74 11.72 -34.66 -7.39
N ASN A 75 11.45 -33.36 -7.57
CA ASN A 75 12.13 -32.52 -8.55
C ASN A 75 13.43 -31.97 -7.95
N THR A 76 14.56 -32.35 -8.55
CA THR A 76 15.91 -31.93 -8.15
C THR A 76 16.06 -30.41 -8.07
N PHE A 77 15.41 -29.65 -8.95
CA PHE A 77 15.49 -28.18 -8.94
C PHE A 77 14.88 -27.61 -7.64
N PHE A 78 13.65 -28.00 -7.31
CA PHE A 78 12.97 -27.53 -6.10
C PHE A 78 13.67 -28.04 -4.85
N PHE A 79 14.17 -29.28 -4.87
CA PHE A 79 14.98 -29.82 -3.77
C PHE A 79 16.19 -28.92 -3.49
N ILE A 80 17.04 -28.68 -4.50
CA ILE A 80 18.24 -27.85 -4.34
C ILE A 80 17.86 -26.44 -3.88
N LEU A 81 16.83 -25.84 -4.48
CA LEU A 81 16.36 -24.50 -4.12
C LEU A 81 15.95 -24.42 -2.64
N THR A 82 15.20 -25.41 -2.15
CA THR A 82 14.81 -25.49 -0.73
C THR A 82 16.04 -25.52 0.18
N TYR A 83 17.03 -26.37 -0.08
CA TYR A 83 18.22 -26.45 0.77
C TYR A 83 19.08 -25.20 0.71
N ILE A 84 19.18 -24.54 -0.45
CA ILE A 84 19.82 -23.23 -0.56
C ILE A 84 19.07 -22.21 0.30
N ALA A 85 17.74 -22.13 0.17
CA ALA A 85 16.91 -21.22 0.94
C ALA A 85 17.02 -21.47 2.46
N ILE A 86 17.01 -22.73 2.90
CA ILE A 86 17.22 -23.11 4.31
C ILE A 86 18.62 -22.69 4.77
N THR A 87 19.64 -22.96 3.96
CA THR A 87 21.02 -22.61 4.31
C THR A 87 21.16 -21.10 4.49
N PHE A 88 20.66 -20.30 3.54
CA PHE A 88 20.75 -18.84 3.66
C PHE A 88 19.82 -18.27 4.75
N GLY A 89 18.59 -18.76 4.84
CA GLY A 89 17.57 -18.20 5.72
C GLY A 89 17.66 -18.65 7.19
N ALA A 90 17.99 -19.91 7.44
CA ALA A 90 18.03 -20.47 8.79
C ALA A 90 19.45 -20.56 9.38
N ILE A 91 20.50 -20.58 8.54
CA ILE A 91 21.89 -20.71 8.99
C ILE A 91 22.66 -19.41 8.78
N VAL A 92 22.84 -18.98 7.53
CA VAL A 92 23.69 -17.81 7.20
C VAL A 92 23.10 -16.52 7.76
N GLY A 93 21.81 -16.26 7.54
CA GLY A 93 21.12 -15.05 8.00
C GLY A 93 21.20 -14.88 9.52
N PRO A 94 20.71 -15.85 10.31
CA PRO A 94 20.84 -15.82 11.76
C PRO A 94 22.31 -15.79 12.21
N GLY A 95 23.20 -16.56 11.57
CA GLY A 95 24.63 -16.55 11.88
C GLY A 95 25.27 -15.16 11.75
N LEU A 96 25.00 -14.46 10.64
CA LEU A 96 25.46 -13.07 10.41
C LEU A 96 24.81 -12.10 11.40
N ALA A 97 23.53 -12.28 11.72
CA ALA A 97 22.86 -11.43 12.71
C ALA A 97 23.49 -11.58 14.11
N LEU A 98 23.81 -12.81 14.52
CA LEU A 98 24.49 -13.10 15.78
C LEU A 98 25.94 -12.56 15.76
N SER A 99 26.65 -12.63 14.63
CA SER A 99 28.02 -12.08 14.55
C SER A 99 28.07 -10.55 14.55
N LEU A 100 27.00 -9.88 14.10
CA LEU A 100 26.90 -8.41 14.04
C LEU A 100 26.31 -7.79 15.31
N TYR A 101 25.26 -8.39 15.87
CA TYR A 101 24.47 -7.83 16.97
C TYR A 101 24.43 -8.73 18.22
N GLY A 102 25.17 -9.83 18.21
CA GLY A 102 25.21 -10.76 19.33
C GLY A 102 25.97 -10.22 20.54
N GLY A 103 26.24 -11.13 21.48
CA GLY A 103 26.90 -10.82 22.74
C GLY A 103 26.22 -11.47 23.94
N ASP A 104 26.81 -11.27 25.12
CA ASP A 104 26.28 -11.77 26.38
C ASP A 104 25.23 -10.82 26.96
N LEU A 105 24.53 -11.30 27.98
CA LEU A 105 23.62 -10.49 28.79
C LEU A 105 24.39 -9.39 29.50
N ALA A 106 23.71 -8.26 29.71
CA ALA A 106 24.25 -7.20 30.54
C ALA A 106 24.46 -7.69 31.99
N GLU A 107 25.49 -7.15 32.64
CA GLU A 107 25.77 -7.42 34.06
C GLU A 107 24.51 -7.21 34.92
N GLY A 108 24.11 -8.27 35.64
CA GLY A 108 22.94 -8.27 36.52
C GLY A 108 21.62 -8.75 35.90
N GLU A 109 21.54 -8.99 34.59
CA GLU A 109 20.32 -9.52 33.95
C GLU A 109 20.27 -11.06 33.96
N THR A 110 19.17 -11.61 34.47
CA THR A 110 18.95 -13.06 34.50
C THR A 110 17.96 -13.48 33.41
N VAL A 111 18.25 -14.59 32.75
CA VAL A 111 17.34 -15.18 31.76
C VAL A 111 16.70 -16.47 32.25
N LYS A 112 15.53 -16.75 31.69
CA LYS A 112 14.80 -17.99 31.95
C LYS A 112 15.66 -19.19 31.56
N PRO A 113 15.59 -20.32 32.29
CA PRO A 113 16.49 -21.45 32.09
C PRO A 113 16.54 -21.99 30.65
N TRP A 114 15.42 -21.99 29.94
CA TRP A 114 15.31 -22.46 28.56
C TRP A 114 15.95 -21.53 27.51
N MET A 115 16.19 -20.25 27.85
CA MET A 115 16.87 -19.30 26.96
C MET A 115 18.40 -19.33 27.11
N LYS A 116 18.92 -19.94 28.19
CA LYS A 116 20.37 -20.00 28.45
C LYS A 116 21.17 -20.63 27.30
N PRO A 117 20.73 -21.74 26.66
CA PRO A 117 21.47 -22.31 25.54
C PRO A 117 21.56 -21.35 24.36
N ILE A 118 20.47 -20.63 24.05
CA ILE A 118 20.41 -19.68 22.93
C ILE A 118 21.38 -18.52 23.16
N ILE A 119 21.45 -18.02 24.39
CA ILE A 119 22.33 -16.89 24.72
C ILE A 119 23.80 -17.32 24.73
N ARG A 120 24.10 -18.55 25.17
CA ARG A 120 25.45 -19.11 25.03
C ARG A 120 25.86 -19.25 23.58
N LEU A 121 24.95 -19.70 22.71
CA LEU A 121 25.20 -19.76 21.26
C LEU A 121 25.42 -18.36 20.66
N ASN A 122 24.63 -17.37 21.10
CA ASN A 122 24.78 -15.98 20.69
C ASN A 122 26.15 -15.40 21.08
N ALA A 123 26.54 -15.57 22.35
CA ALA A 123 27.83 -15.11 22.85
C ALA A 123 28.99 -15.81 22.14
N TRP A 124 28.90 -17.13 21.92
CA TRP A 124 29.91 -17.89 21.19
C TRP A 124 30.06 -17.45 19.73
N ALA A 125 28.94 -17.26 19.03
CA ALA A 125 28.95 -16.84 17.63
C ALA A 125 29.53 -15.43 17.48
N PHE A 126 29.15 -14.52 18.40
CA PHE A 126 29.69 -13.18 18.44
C PHE A 126 31.20 -13.17 18.74
N ASP A 127 31.65 -13.86 19.79
CA ASP A 127 33.08 -13.92 20.16
C ASP A 127 33.95 -14.50 19.03
N ARG A 128 33.45 -15.50 18.31
CA ARG A 128 34.20 -16.16 17.23
C ARG A 128 34.25 -15.39 15.92
N PHE A 129 33.16 -14.72 15.55
CA PHE A 129 33.00 -14.12 14.22
C PHE A 129 32.87 -12.59 14.23
N ASN A 130 32.95 -11.95 15.40
CA ASN A 130 32.75 -10.52 15.65
C ASN A 130 33.11 -9.64 14.45
N PHE A 131 32.10 -9.13 13.75
CA PHE A 131 32.28 -8.38 12.51
C PHE A 131 32.12 -6.88 12.79
N ASP A 132 33.18 -6.10 12.60
CA ASP A 132 33.09 -4.64 12.70
C ASP A 132 32.32 -4.07 11.51
N ASN A 133 31.06 -3.72 11.75
CA ASN A 133 30.14 -3.24 10.74
C ASN A 133 30.20 -1.71 10.51
N LYS A 134 31.09 -0.97 11.19
CA LYS A 134 31.09 0.50 11.11
C LYS A 134 31.25 1.01 9.68
N SER A 135 32.15 0.42 8.91
CA SER A 135 32.42 0.82 7.51
C SER A 135 31.22 0.59 6.59
N VAL A 136 30.47 -0.50 6.81
CA VAL A 136 29.26 -0.81 6.04
C VAL A 136 28.10 0.03 6.54
N ALA A 137 27.93 0.22 7.84
CA ALA A 137 26.88 1.05 8.42
C ALA A 137 26.98 2.52 7.97
N GLU A 138 28.20 3.06 7.85
CA GLU A 138 28.45 4.42 7.36
C GLU A 138 28.54 4.50 5.83
N SER A 139 28.41 3.38 5.12
CA SER A 139 28.50 3.36 3.66
C SER A 139 27.32 4.10 3.00
N SER A 140 27.55 4.56 1.78
CA SER A 140 26.52 5.16 0.93
C SER A 140 25.36 4.21 0.66
N LEU A 141 25.62 2.89 0.61
CA LEU A 141 24.60 1.87 0.45
C LEU A 141 23.68 1.79 1.67
N SER A 142 24.24 1.78 2.89
CA SER A 142 23.44 1.76 4.12
C SER A 142 22.61 3.02 4.27
N LYS A 143 23.20 4.19 3.96
CA LYS A 143 22.44 5.45 3.92
C LYS A 143 21.35 5.45 2.85
N ALA A 144 21.59 4.83 1.69
CA ALA A 144 20.56 4.66 0.68
C ALA A 144 19.44 3.72 1.16
N LEU A 145 19.77 2.57 1.75
CA LEU A 145 18.80 1.62 2.30
C LEU A 145 17.96 2.24 3.43
N GLU A 146 18.57 3.03 4.31
CA GLU A 146 17.88 3.81 5.34
C GLU A 146 16.83 4.75 4.71
N ASN A 147 17.20 5.40 3.60
CA ASN A 147 16.31 6.25 2.81
C ASN A 147 15.43 5.48 1.81
N ARG A 148 15.15 4.18 2.04
CA ARG A 148 14.36 3.31 1.16
C ARG A 148 14.83 3.33 -0.30
N LEU A 149 16.15 3.32 -0.48
CA LEU A 149 16.86 3.44 -1.77
C LEU A 149 16.48 4.69 -2.58
N TYR A 150 15.98 5.74 -1.91
CA TYR A 150 15.47 6.97 -2.51
C TYR A 150 14.28 6.77 -3.47
N PHE A 151 13.68 5.58 -3.53
CA PHE A 151 12.52 5.32 -4.40
C PHE A 151 11.38 6.27 -4.08
N ASP A 152 11.09 6.44 -2.79
CA ASP A 152 10.03 7.33 -2.29
C ASP A 152 10.27 8.79 -2.73
N HIS A 153 11.49 9.29 -2.51
CA HIS A 153 11.87 10.65 -2.87
C HIS A 153 11.73 10.95 -4.38
N TYR A 154 12.20 10.04 -5.24
CA TYR A 154 12.06 10.23 -6.69
C TYR A 154 10.63 10.05 -7.16
N TYR A 155 9.89 9.12 -6.57
CA TYR A 155 8.49 8.90 -6.88
C TYR A 155 7.65 10.12 -6.51
N ASP A 156 7.81 10.65 -5.31
CA ASP A 156 7.13 11.86 -4.85
C ASP A 156 7.50 13.06 -5.70
N MET A 157 8.78 13.24 -6.06
CA MET A 157 9.19 14.31 -6.96
C MET A 157 8.55 14.17 -8.34
N ALA A 158 8.48 12.96 -8.88
CA ALA A 158 7.84 12.69 -10.17
C ALA A 158 6.33 12.94 -10.11
N MET A 159 5.67 12.46 -9.06
CA MET A 159 4.24 12.68 -8.82
C MET A 159 3.93 14.15 -8.63
N LEU A 160 4.71 14.88 -7.84
CA LEU A 160 4.54 16.32 -7.65
C LEU A 160 4.69 17.06 -8.99
N LYS A 161 5.74 16.78 -9.77
CA LYS A 161 5.95 17.46 -11.05
C LYS A 161 4.86 17.15 -12.08
N LEU A 162 4.41 15.90 -12.15
CA LEU A 162 3.36 15.49 -13.07
C LEU A 162 1.99 15.98 -12.59
N VAL A 163 1.56 15.55 -11.41
CA VAL A 163 0.22 15.83 -10.89
C VAL A 163 0.01 17.31 -10.63
N ALA A 164 0.96 18.01 -9.98
CA ALA A 164 0.80 19.45 -9.75
C ALA A 164 0.87 20.21 -11.07
N GLY A 165 1.78 19.86 -11.98
CA GLY A 165 1.89 20.47 -13.29
C GLY A 165 0.61 20.31 -14.14
N PHE A 166 0.01 19.13 -14.14
CA PHE A 166 -1.28 18.89 -14.81
C PHE A 166 -2.44 19.62 -14.12
N SER A 167 -2.43 19.68 -12.79
CA SER A 167 -3.47 20.36 -12.01
C SER A 167 -3.47 21.87 -12.28
N ASP A 168 -2.30 22.50 -12.28
CA ASP A 168 -2.15 23.93 -12.58
C ASP A 168 -2.61 24.24 -14.00
N LYS A 169 -2.26 23.38 -14.97
CA LYS A 169 -2.69 23.56 -16.36
C LYS A 169 -4.19 23.36 -16.54
N SER A 170 -4.77 22.40 -15.83
CA SER A 170 -6.21 22.18 -15.82
C SER A 170 -6.96 23.36 -15.19
N ALA A 171 -6.46 23.90 -14.08
CA ALA A 171 -7.02 25.08 -13.42
C ALA A 171 -6.93 26.34 -14.30
N GLU A 172 -5.81 26.53 -15.01
CA GLU A 172 -5.67 27.63 -15.99
C GLU A 172 -6.69 27.49 -17.13
N THR A 173 -6.92 26.26 -17.60
CA THR A 173 -7.88 25.98 -18.68
C THR A 173 -9.32 26.27 -18.23
N ASP A 174 -9.70 25.85 -17.03
CA ASP A 174 -11.03 26.14 -16.47
C ASP A 174 -11.26 27.66 -16.32
N LYS A 175 -10.30 28.36 -15.71
CA LYS A 175 -10.40 29.80 -15.48
C LYS A 175 -10.42 30.64 -16.75
N ASN A 176 -9.64 30.27 -17.78
CA ASN A 176 -9.51 31.11 -18.98
C ASN A 176 -10.48 30.70 -20.08
N VAL A 177 -10.74 29.40 -20.24
CA VAL A 177 -11.58 28.88 -21.33
C VAL A 177 -13.01 28.69 -20.86
N VAL A 178 -13.24 27.93 -19.79
CA VAL A 178 -14.61 27.59 -19.35
C VAL A 178 -15.32 28.82 -18.81
N ASP A 179 -14.72 29.51 -17.83
CA ASP A 179 -15.29 30.74 -17.27
C ASP A 179 -15.39 31.86 -18.34
N GLY A 180 -14.43 31.91 -19.27
CA GLY A 180 -14.46 32.83 -20.41
C GLY A 180 -15.64 32.59 -21.36
N VAL A 181 -15.96 31.32 -21.64
CA VAL A 181 -17.13 30.95 -22.46
C VAL A 181 -18.43 31.28 -21.74
N ILE A 182 -18.55 30.94 -20.46
CA ILE A 182 -19.74 31.23 -19.65
C ILE A 182 -20.01 32.74 -19.61
N LYS A 183 -18.99 33.55 -19.32
CA LYS A 183 -19.12 35.01 -19.28
C LYS A 183 -19.48 35.61 -20.65
N LYS A 184 -18.99 35.03 -21.75
CA LYS A 184 -19.39 35.45 -23.10
C LYS A 184 -20.85 35.16 -23.40
N ILE A 185 -21.34 33.99 -22.99
CA ILE A 185 -22.76 33.63 -23.14
C ILE A 185 -23.62 34.59 -22.30
N GLU A 186 -23.27 34.78 -21.03
CA GLU A 186 -23.99 35.69 -20.13
C GLU A 186 -24.04 37.11 -20.68
N SER A 187 -22.87 37.69 -21.02
CA SER A 187 -22.78 39.05 -21.53
C SER A 187 -23.50 39.23 -22.87
N GLY A 188 -23.44 38.23 -23.75
CA GLY A 188 -24.17 38.20 -25.01
C GLY A 188 -25.68 38.21 -24.80
N THR A 189 -26.19 37.32 -23.95
CA THR A 189 -27.62 37.26 -23.61
C THR A 189 -28.09 38.55 -22.96
N GLN A 190 -27.34 39.10 -21.99
CA GLN A 190 -27.67 40.36 -21.34
C GLN A 190 -27.69 41.55 -22.32
N SER A 191 -26.75 41.57 -23.27
CA SER A 191 -26.72 42.59 -24.33
C SER A 191 -27.96 42.53 -25.21
N ILE A 192 -28.34 41.32 -25.66
CA ILE A 192 -29.56 41.10 -26.44
C ILE A 192 -30.80 41.51 -25.63
N SER A 193 -30.88 41.15 -24.35
CA SER A 193 -31.98 41.56 -23.48
C SER A 193 -32.08 43.08 -23.34
N LYS A 194 -30.96 43.80 -23.25
CA LYS A 194 -30.96 45.28 -23.24
C LYS A 194 -31.49 45.85 -24.54
N VAL A 195 -31.12 45.27 -25.68
CA VAL A 195 -31.64 45.69 -26.99
C VAL A 195 -33.15 45.45 -27.07
N VAL A 196 -33.64 44.26 -26.70
CA VAL A 196 -35.08 43.96 -26.65
C VAL A 196 -35.83 44.94 -25.75
N ARG A 197 -35.28 45.22 -24.56
CA ARG A 197 -35.86 46.18 -23.61
C ARG A 197 -35.86 47.61 -24.15
N SER A 198 -34.88 47.99 -24.95
CA SER A 198 -34.86 49.31 -25.59
C SER A 198 -35.91 49.46 -26.69
N MET A 199 -36.32 48.36 -27.33
CA MET A 199 -37.39 48.35 -28.35
C MET A 199 -38.80 48.42 -27.73
N THR A 200 -38.93 48.11 -26.44
CA THR A 200 -40.20 48.27 -25.70
C THR A 200 -40.31 49.69 -25.14
N THR A 201 -40.99 50.58 -25.85
CA THR A 201 -41.13 52.01 -25.51
C THR A 201 -42.28 52.29 -24.52
N GLY A 202 -43.12 51.29 -24.21
CA GLY A 202 -44.28 51.42 -23.33
C GLY A 202 -45.48 52.19 -23.93
N SER A 203 -45.36 52.64 -25.18
CA SER A 203 -46.39 53.37 -25.92
C SER A 203 -47.27 52.40 -26.71
N ALA A 204 -48.59 52.40 -26.45
CA ALA A 204 -49.55 51.54 -27.15
C ALA A 204 -49.54 51.73 -28.68
N ARG A 205 -49.23 52.94 -29.16
CA ARG A 205 -49.15 53.25 -30.60
C ARG A 205 -48.00 52.53 -31.29
N ASP A 206 -46.85 52.44 -30.63
CA ASP A 206 -45.66 51.80 -31.19
C ASP A 206 -45.86 50.28 -31.30
N TYR A 207 -46.57 49.68 -30.33
CA TYR A 207 -46.93 48.26 -30.39
C TYR A 207 -47.91 47.97 -31.54
N ILE A 208 -48.93 48.79 -31.74
CA ILE A 208 -49.87 48.63 -32.86
C ILE A 208 -49.12 48.73 -34.20
N LEU A 209 -48.21 49.69 -34.35
CA LEU A 209 -47.38 49.83 -35.54
C LEU A 209 -46.52 48.57 -35.78
N MET A 210 -45.84 48.07 -34.75
CA MET A 210 -45.01 46.85 -34.85
C MET A 210 -45.84 45.61 -35.22
N VAL A 211 -47.06 45.47 -34.70
CA VAL A 211 -47.97 44.37 -35.07
C VAL A 211 -48.42 44.51 -36.52
N SER A 212 -48.76 45.72 -36.99
CA SER A 212 -49.13 45.95 -38.39
C SER A 212 -47.98 45.65 -39.35
N VAL A 213 -46.75 46.07 -39.02
CA VAL A 213 -45.55 45.74 -39.79
C VAL A 213 -45.29 44.23 -39.79
N GLY A 214 -45.42 43.57 -38.64
CA GLY A 214 -45.29 42.11 -38.52
C GLY A 214 -46.32 41.35 -39.37
N ALA A 215 -47.57 41.79 -39.35
CA ALA A 215 -48.65 41.19 -40.14
C ALA A 215 -48.43 41.37 -41.65
N LEU A 216 -47.98 42.55 -42.09
CA LEU A 216 -47.60 42.79 -43.48
C LEU A 216 -46.40 41.93 -43.90
N ALA A 217 -45.38 41.80 -43.03
CA ALA A 217 -44.22 40.96 -43.29
C ALA A 217 -44.60 39.47 -43.42
N ILE A 218 -45.48 38.97 -42.54
CA ILE A 218 -46.02 37.60 -42.65
C ILE A 218 -46.84 37.44 -43.93
N PHE A 219 -47.68 38.42 -44.27
CA PHE A 219 -48.45 38.39 -45.51
C PHE A 219 -47.54 38.32 -46.75
N PHE A 220 -46.48 39.13 -46.82
CA PHE A 220 -45.51 39.06 -47.92
C PHE A 220 -44.70 37.75 -47.92
N LEU A 221 -44.34 37.22 -46.76
CA LEU A 221 -43.69 35.91 -46.66
C LEU A 221 -44.61 34.79 -47.16
N MET A 222 -45.89 34.82 -46.79
CA MET A 222 -46.88 33.84 -47.27
C MET A 222 -47.15 34.00 -48.76
N TRP A 223 -47.20 35.23 -49.27
CA TRP A 223 -47.37 35.51 -50.69
C TRP A 223 -46.15 35.12 -51.53
N GLY A 224 -44.94 35.21 -50.97
CA GLY A 224 -43.70 34.79 -51.65
C GLY A 224 -43.41 33.29 -51.56
N VAL A 225 -44.15 32.54 -50.74
CA VAL A 225 -44.03 31.08 -50.57
C VAL A 225 -45.15 30.31 -51.29
N ALA A 226 -46.24 30.98 -51.68
CA ALA A 226 -47.32 30.44 -52.52
C ALA A 226 -47.07 30.74 -54.01
#